data_AF-A0A2A4Q796-F1
#
_entry.id   AF-A0A2A4Q796-F1
#
_cell.length_a   1.000
_cell.length_b   1.000
_cell.length_c   1.000
_cell.angle_alpha   90.00
_cell.angle_beta   90.00
_cell.angle_gamma   90.00
#
_symmetry.space_group_name_H-M   'P 1'
#
loop_
_entity.id
_entity.type
_entity.pdbx_description
1 polymer ?
#
loop_
_entity_poly.entity_id
_entity_poly.type
_entity_poly.pdbx_seq_one_letter_code
_entity_poly.pdbx_strand_id
1 'polypeptide(L)'
;MKNLIVLTVCLFSGVNIYGQHSVILKSGERLQGVVLALLNDTLQMAIEREMTLIDMKEVTSIFFDEYVPYDGSLLLDDNVKFIKSGKYLIEYQMKDRLMTNPPVVSIGTEDKGKVVVEVTVNRTGLVMKAIPGITGSTTSSEYLLTKAKFAAQGARFEPAPQGPIEQKGTIAITY
;
A
#
# COMPACT_ATOMS: atom_id res chain seq x y z
N MET A 1 -19.27 -52.78 -3.76
CA MET A 1 -18.60 -51.65 -4.45
C MET A 1 -19.70 -50.80 -5.08
N LYS A 2 -19.94 -49.51 -4.83
CA LYS A 2 -19.36 -48.44 -4.03
C LYS A 2 -20.53 -47.49 -3.71
N ASN A 3 -20.67 -47.05 -2.45
CA ASN A 3 -21.59 -45.97 -2.09
C ASN A 3 -21.00 -44.64 -2.57
N LEU A 4 -21.74 -43.88 -3.37
CA LEU A 4 -21.35 -42.55 -3.82
C LEU A 4 -21.89 -41.52 -2.82
N ILE A 5 -21.04 -41.11 -1.88
CA ILE A 5 -21.30 -39.98 -0.99
C ILE A 5 -21.01 -38.71 -1.78
N VAL A 6 -22.06 -37.94 -2.12
CA VAL A 6 -21.92 -36.60 -2.69
C VAL A 6 -21.71 -35.63 -1.53
N LEU A 7 -20.45 -35.28 -1.28
CA LEU A 7 -20.06 -34.27 -0.31
C LEU A 7 -20.15 -32.90 -1.00
N THR A 8 -21.27 -32.21 -0.83
CA THR A 8 -21.42 -30.81 -1.27
C THR A 8 -20.60 -29.91 -0.34
N VAL A 9 -19.35 -29.63 -0.73
CA VAL A 9 -18.50 -28.64 -0.08
C VAL A 9 -19.03 -27.26 -0.48
N CYS A 10 -19.85 -26.65 0.39
CA CYS A 10 -20.15 -25.21 0.31
C CYS A 10 -18.87 -24.43 0.62
N LEU A 11 -18.15 -24.05 -0.43
CA LEU A 11 -17.13 -23.01 -0.37
C LEU A 11 -17.83 -21.68 -0.05
N PHE A 12 -17.94 -21.35 1.23
CA PHE A 12 -18.20 -19.98 1.68
C PHE A 12 -16.98 -19.13 1.33
N SER A 13 -16.90 -18.65 0.09
CA SER A 13 -16.05 -17.53 -0.26
C SER A 13 -16.59 -16.30 0.47
N GLY A 14 -15.95 -15.93 1.57
CA GLY A 14 -16.21 -14.69 2.29
C GLY A 14 -15.95 -13.50 1.38
N VAL A 15 -17.01 -12.98 0.75
CA VAL A 15 -17.01 -11.64 0.17
C VAL A 15 -16.97 -10.65 1.32
N ASN A 16 -15.79 -10.10 1.57
CA ASN A 16 -15.63 -8.90 2.38
C ASN A 16 -16.35 -7.77 1.63
N ILE A 17 -17.59 -7.49 2.01
CA ILE A 17 -18.30 -6.30 1.57
C ILE A 17 -17.74 -5.17 2.43
N TYR A 18 -16.77 -4.44 1.88
CA TYR A 18 -16.37 -3.14 2.39
C TYR A 18 -17.64 -2.30 2.56
N GLY A 19 -17.84 -1.68 3.73
CA GLY A 19 -18.95 -0.76 3.94
C GLY A 19 -18.91 0.33 2.87
N GLN A 20 -19.97 0.44 2.08
CA GLN A 20 -20.03 1.35 0.93
C GLN A 20 -20.03 2.82 1.36
N HIS A 21 -20.65 3.12 2.50
CA HIS A 21 -20.84 4.47 3.02
C HIS A 21 -20.07 4.64 4.34
N SER A 22 -19.62 5.87 4.59
CA SER A 22 -19.01 6.28 5.85
C SER A 22 -19.83 7.36 6.51
N VAL A 23 -20.13 7.20 7.79
CA VAL A 23 -20.89 8.16 8.61
C VAL A 23 -19.99 8.65 9.73
N ILE A 24 -19.81 9.96 9.83
CA ILE A 24 -19.03 10.61 10.89
C ILE A 24 -20.00 11.15 11.93
N LEU A 25 -19.82 10.75 13.19
CA LEU A 25 -20.61 11.24 14.32
C LEU A 25 -20.00 12.49 14.95
N LYS A 26 -20.76 13.21 15.78
CA LYS A 26 -20.28 14.36 16.56
C LYS A 26 -19.18 14.00 17.55
N SER A 27 -19.14 12.74 17.99
CA SER A 27 -18.05 12.19 18.80
C SER A 27 -16.71 12.12 18.04
N GLY A 28 -16.74 12.24 16.71
CA GLY A 28 -15.61 11.97 15.82
C GLY A 28 -15.51 10.50 15.40
N GLU A 29 -16.38 9.63 15.91
CA GLU A 29 -16.45 8.23 15.50
C GLU A 29 -16.85 8.10 14.03
N ARG A 30 -16.18 7.18 13.33
CA ARG A 30 -16.44 6.84 11.94
C ARG A 30 -17.06 5.46 11.85
N LEU A 31 -18.31 5.42 11.40
CA LEU A 31 -19.04 4.19 11.14
C LEU A 31 -18.96 3.83 9.66
N GLN A 32 -18.69 2.56 9.35
CA GLN A 32 -18.65 2.04 7.98
C GLN A 32 -19.77 1.04 7.77
N GLY A 33 -20.57 1.22 6.72
CA GLY A 33 -21.74 0.39 6.47
C GLY A 33 -22.52 0.81 5.24
N VAL A 34 -23.79 0.41 5.16
CA VAL A 34 -24.71 0.81 4.09
C VAL A 34 -25.84 1.63 4.68
N VAL A 35 -25.85 2.94 4.40
CA VAL A 35 -27.01 3.81 4.65
C VAL A 35 -28.21 3.31 3.84
N LEU A 36 -29.32 3.00 4.53
CA LEU A 36 -30.55 2.48 3.96
C LEU A 36 -31.61 3.57 3.79
N ALA A 37 -31.83 4.37 4.83
CA ALA A 37 -32.87 5.39 4.84
C ALA A 37 -32.61 6.47 5.90
N LEU A 38 -33.24 7.61 5.69
CA LEU A 38 -33.41 8.66 6.69
C LEU A 38 -34.90 8.78 6.99
N LEU A 39 -35.33 8.42 8.20
CA LEU A 39 -36.74 8.40 8.58
C LEU A 39 -36.89 8.93 10.01
N ASN A 40 -37.82 9.87 10.21
CA ASN A 40 -38.16 10.40 11.53
C ASN A 40 -36.93 10.82 12.35
N ASP A 41 -36.06 11.66 11.75
CA ASP A 41 -34.80 12.14 12.35
C ASP A 41 -33.84 11.03 12.79
N THR A 42 -34.01 9.82 12.26
CA THR A 42 -33.16 8.66 12.52
C THR A 42 -32.52 8.18 11.22
N LEU A 43 -31.20 8.09 11.19
CA LEU A 43 -30.44 7.46 10.13
C LEU A 43 -30.45 5.94 10.34
N GLN A 44 -30.92 5.20 9.33
CA GLN A 44 -30.88 3.75 9.30
C GLN A 44 -29.68 3.30 8.48
N MET A 45 -28.75 2.57 9.10
CA MET A 45 -27.57 2.02 8.46
C MET A 45 -27.45 0.53 8.77
N ALA A 46 -27.01 -0.27 7.80
CA ALA A 46 -26.56 -1.63 8.05
C ALA A 46 -25.04 -1.64 8.32
N ILE A 47 -24.62 -2.03 9.54
CA ILE A 47 -23.21 -2.21 9.93
C ILE A 47 -23.03 -3.69 10.25
N GLU A 48 -22.04 -4.34 9.66
CA GLU A 48 -21.82 -5.80 9.83
C GLU A 48 -23.08 -6.67 9.57
N ARG A 49 -23.98 -6.19 8.71
CA ARG A 49 -25.30 -6.79 8.37
C ARG A 49 -26.39 -6.63 9.42
N GLU A 50 -26.14 -5.90 10.50
CA GLU A 50 -27.14 -5.56 11.49
C GLU A 50 -27.66 -4.13 11.29
N MET A 51 -28.95 -3.91 11.51
CA MET A 51 -29.55 -2.59 11.41
C MET A 51 -29.16 -1.76 12.65
N THR A 52 -28.44 -0.67 12.41
CA THR A 52 -28.10 0.35 13.39
C THR A 52 -28.96 1.60 13.14
N LEU A 53 -29.56 2.10 14.22
CA LEU A 53 -30.35 3.33 14.22
C LEU A 53 -29.54 4.43 14.92
N ILE A 54 -29.36 5.56 14.25
CA ILE A 54 -28.55 6.68 14.74
C ILE A 54 -29.40 7.94 14.71
N ASP A 55 -29.51 8.63 15.84
CA ASP A 55 -30.17 9.95 15.88
C ASP A 55 -29.44 10.93 14.96
N MET A 56 -30.16 11.63 14.09
CA MET A 56 -29.56 12.60 13.16
C MET A 56 -28.82 13.73 13.84
N LYS A 57 -29.20 14.07 15.08
CA LYS A 57 -28.50 15.08 15.88
C LYS A 57 -27.05 14.66 16.19
N GLU A 58 -26.73 13.36 16.15
CA GLU A 58 -25.39 12.83 16.40
C GLU A 58 -24.57 12.70 15.10
N VAL A 59 -25.19 12.82 13.93
CA VAL A 59 -24.52 12.71 12.63
C VAL A 59 -23.90 14.04 12.23
N THR A 60 -22.61 14.03 11.92
CA THR A 60 -21.86 15.18 11.40
C THR A 60 -21.82 15.16 9.86
N SER A 61 -21.55 14.01 9.25
CA SER A 61 -21.45 13.89 7.79
C SER A 61 -21.75 12.47 7.33
N ILE A 62 -22.28 12.33 6.11
CA ILE A 62 -22.52 11.05 5.44
C ILE A 62 -21.82 11.09 4.09
N PHE A 63 -20.94 10.14 3.85
CA PHE A 63 -20.26 9.96 2.57
C PHE A 63 -20.77 8.68 1.91
N PHE A 64 -21.42 8.82 0.76
CA PHE A 64 -21.91 7.68 -0.04
C PHE A 64 -20.85 7.09 -0.98
N ASP A 65 -19.82 7.88 -1.26
CA ASP A 65 -18.63 7.48 -2.01
C ASP A 65 -17.48 8.33 -1.48
N GLU A 66 -16.91 7.92 -0.34
CA GLU A 66 -15.83 8.69 0.28
C GLU A 66 -14.53 8.42 -0.47
N TYR A 67 -14.09 9.41 -1.25
CA TYR A 67 -12.74 9.39 -1.78
C TYR A 67 -11.74 9.68 -0.65
N VAL A 68 -11.14 8.63 -0.11
CA VAL A 68 -9.98 8.75 0.78
C VAL A 68 -8.73 8.84 -0.09
N PRO A 69 -8.05 10.00 -0.15
CA PRO A 69 -6.83 10.13 -0.95
C PRO A 69 -5.74 9.23 -0.37
N TYR A 70 -4.98 8.60 -1.26
CA TYR A 70 -3.78 7.85 -0.87
C TYR A 70 -2.78 8.75 -0.14
N ASP A 71 -2.35 8.33 1.03
CA ASP A 71 -1.53 9.09 1.97
C ASP A 71 -0.02 9.00 1.69
N GLY A 72 0.41 8.15 0.76
CA GLY A 72 1.83 7.91 0.48
C GLY A 72 2.46 6.78 1.28
N SER A 73 1.68 6.01 2.04
CA SER A 73 2.15 4.83 2.76
C SER A 73 2.67 3.73 1.82
N LEU A 74 3.61 2.90 2.30
CA LEU A 74 4.11 1.77 1.53
C LEU A 74 3.02 0.71 1.40
N LEU A 75 2.68 0.35 0.15
CA LEU A 75 1.76 -0.75 -0.16
C LEU A 75 2.57 -1.99 -0.53
N LEU A 76 2.53 -3.03 0.32
CA LEU A 76 3.31 -4.26 0.13
C LEU A 76 2.72 -5.18 -0.94
N ASP A 77 1.43 -5.02 -1.23
CA ASP A 77 0.66 -5.75 -2.24
C ASP A 77 0.66 -5.05 -3.62
N ASP A 78 1.33 -3.91 -3.75
CA ASP A 78 1.48 -3.24 -5.05
C ASP A 78 2.35 -4.03 -6.02
N ASN A 79 2.11 -3.82 -7.31
CA ASN A 79 2.79 -4.55 -8.39
C ASN A 79 4.30 -4.30 -8.34
N VAL A 80 5.05 -5.40 -8.24
CA VAL A 80 6.50 -5.40 -8.32
C VAL A 80 6.93 -5.06 -9.75
N LYS A 81 7.80 -4.05 -9.88
CA LYS A 81 8.33 -3.56 -11.15
C LYS A 81 9.83 -3.86 -11.24
N PHE A 82 10.34 -3.96 -12.47
CA PHE A 82 11.74 -4.28 -12.73
C PHE A 82 12.37 -3.27 -13.68
N ILE A 83 13.63 -2.89 -13.42
CA ILE A 83 14.44 -2.05 -14.30
C ILE A 83 15.90 -2.50 -14.25
N LYS A 84 16.60 -2.42 -15.38
CA LYS A 84 18.04 -2.76 -15.45
C LYS A 84 18.89 -1.54 -15.09
N SER A 85 19.94 -1.77 -14.31
CA SER A 85 21.01 -0.80 -14.06
C SER A 85 22.36 -1.45 -14.34
N GLY A 86 22.90 -1.19 -15.53
CA GLY A 86 24.07 -1.92 -16.03
C GLY A 86 23.81 -3.42 -16.08
N LYS A 87 24.60 -4.20 -15.32
CA LYS A 87 24.44 -5.66 -15.19
C LYS A 87 23.46 -6.09 -14.09
N TYR A 88 23.00 -5.17 -13.26
CA TYR A 88 22.15 -5.46 -12.11
C TYR A 88 20.66 -5.32 -12.48
N LEU A 89 19.85 -6.24 -11.96
CA LEU A 89 18.40 -6.14 -12.02
C LEU A 89 17.92 -5.46 -10.74
N ILE A 90 17.18 -4.37 -10.91
CA ILE A 90 16.56 -3.62 -9.82
C ILE A 90 15.08 -3.97 -9.80
N GLU A 91 14.63 -4.42 -8.64
CA GLU A 91 13.23 -4.68 -8.33
C GLU A 91 12.73 -3.50 -7.49
N TYR A 92 11.55 -2.96 -7.75
CA TYR A 92 11.01 -1.86 -6.95
C TYR A 92 9.49 -1.89 -6.87
N GLN A 93 8.95 -1.36 -5.77
CA GLN A 93 7.52 -1.13 -5.59
C GLN A 93 7.31 0.35 -5.25
N MET A 94 6.44 0.99 -6.03
CA MET A 94 6.06 2.38 -5.86
C MET A 94 4.71 2.59 -6.54
N LYS A 95 3.69 2.88 -5.74
CA LYS A 95 2.31 3.06 -6.22
C LYS A 95 2.25 4.10 -7.33
N ASP A 96 1.68 3.73 -8.47
CA ASP A 96 1.40 4.63 -9.60
C ASP A 96 2.59 5.47 -10.11
N ARG A 97 3.84 5.07 -9.82
CA ARG A 97 5.04 5.72 -10.36
C ARG A 97 5.99 4.70 -10.98
N LEU A 98 6.58 5.08 -12.10
CA LEU A 98 7.71 4.36 -12.68
C LEU A 98 9.03 5.03 -12.27
N MET A 99 10.09 4.23 -12.24
CA MET A 99 11.45 4.71 -12.05
C MET A 99 11.99 5.25 -13.38
N THR A 100 12.32 6.55 -13.41
CA THR A 100 12.84 7.24 -14.62
C THR A 100 14.36 7.20 -14.70
N ASN A 101 15.03 7.25 -13.54
CA ASN A 101 16.47 7.09 -13.44
C ASN A 101 16.79 5.92 -12.51
N PRO A 102 17.29 4.79 -13.03
CA PRO A 102 17.65 3.66 -12.18
C PRO A 102 18.85 4.00 -11.27
N PRO A 103 18.93 3.38 -10.08
CA PRO A 103 20.05 3.57 -9.16
C PRO A 103 21.35 3.08 -9.82
N VAL A 104 22.43 3.86 -9.76
CA VAL A 104 23.74 3.41 -10.28
C VAL A 104 24.37 2.45 -9.27
N VAL A 105 24.52 1.19 -9.67
CA VAL A 105 25.07 0.15 -8.80
C VAL A 105 26.54 -0.09 -9.12
N SER A 106 27.40 0.09 -8.12
CA SER A 106 28.84 -0.13 -8.23
C SER A 106 29.38 -0.73 -6.93
N ILE A 107 29.98 -1.91 -7.03
CA ILE A 107 30.66 -2.61 -5.93
C ILE A 107 32.11 -2.90 -6.32
N GLY A 108 32.99 -2.93 -5.33
CA GLY A 108 34.41 -3.29 -5.47
C GLY A 108 34.74 -4.61 -4.76
N THR A 109 33.74 -5.44 -4.49
CA THR A 109 33.86 -6.72 -3.80
C THR A 109 33.12 -7.81 -4.58
N GLU A 110 33.38 -9.07 -4.25
CA GLU A 110 32.66 -10.23 -4.80
C GLU A 110 31.47 -10.67 -3.91
N ASP A 111 31.14 -9.87 -2.90
CA ASP A 111 30.01 -10.14 -2.00
C ASP A 111 28.70 -10.20 -2.77
N LYS A 112 27.85 -11.15 -2.39
CA LYS A 112 26.55 -11.39 -3.01
C LYS A 112 25.43 -11.25 -2.00
N GLY A 113 24.24 -10.93 -2.50
CA GLY A 113 23.03 -10.88 -1.70
C GLY A 113 22.01 -9.90 -2.25
N LYS A 114 20.78 -10.00 -1.75
CA LYS A 114 19.71 -9.04 -2.02
C LYS A 114 19.66 -8.03 -0.87
N VAL A 115 19.69 -6.75 -1.21
CA VAL A 115 19.45 -5.66 -0.26
C VAL A 115 18.16 -4.95 -0.65
N VAL A 116 17.20 -4.91 0.27
CA VAL A 116 15.94 -4.17 0.12
C VAL A 116 16.07 -2.85 0.88
N VAL A 117 15.74 -1.76 0.21
CA VAL A 117 15.84 -0.39 0.70
C VAL A 117 14.45 0.23 0.73
N GLU A 118 13.98 0.65 1.91
CA GLU A 118 12.81 1.54 1.99
C GLU A 118 13.23 2.93 1.54
N VAL A 119 12.47 3.52 0.62
CA VAL A 119 12.71 4.88 0.13
C VAL A 119 11.50 5.76 0.37
N THR A 120 11.76 7.04 0.63
CA THR A 120 10.74 8.10 0.67
C THR A 120 11.01 9.06 -0.46
N VAL A 121 10.01 9.30 -1.32
CA VAL A 121 10.11 10.05 -2.56
C VAL A 121 9.17 11.25 -2.51
N ASN A 122 9.63 12.42 -2.95
CA ASN A 122 8.80 13.62 -2.99
C ASN A 122 7.96 13.72 -4.29
N ARG A 123 7.09 14.72 -4.40
CA ARG A 123 6.26 14.96 -5.62
C ARG A 123 7.04 15.15 -6.91
N THR A 124 8.29 15.60 -6.86
CA THR A 124 9.15 15.80 -8.05
C THR A 124 9.85 14.51 -8.50
N GLY A 125 9.66 13.41 -7.77
CA GLY A 125 10.25 12.11 -8.05
C GLY A 125 11.64 11.91 -7.44
N LEU A 126 12.11 12.81 -6.57
CA LEU A 126 13.42 12.68 -5.90
C LEU A 126 13.31 11.82 -4.65
N VAL A 127 14.28 10.91 -4.47
CA VAL A 127 14.42 10.10 -3.25
C VAL A 127 15.01 10.98 -2.14
N MET A 128 14.21 11.26 -1.11
CA MET A 128 14.57 12.11 0.03
C MET A 128 15.21 11.31 1.17
N LYS A 129 14.76 10.06 1.37
CA LYS A 129 15.24 9.18 2.44
C LYS A 129 15.44 7.78 1.89
N ALA A 130 16.46 7.08 2.39
CA ALA A 130 16.74 5.70 2.07
C ALA A 130 17.19 4.96 3.34
N ILE A 131 16.51 3.86 3.67
CA ILE A 131 16.80 2.98 4.82
C ILE A 131 17.08 1.58 4.26
N PRO A 132 18.36 1.14 4.23
CA PRO A 132 18.72 -0.17 3.70
C PRO A 132 18.46 -1.28 4.73
N GLY A 133 18.41 -2.53 4.26
CA GLY A 133 18.43 -3.70 5.14
C GLY A 133 17.07 -3.99 5.79
N ILE A 134 15.98 -3.46 5.24
CA ILE A 134 14.63 -3.80 5.70
C ILE A 134 14.27 -5.25 5.34
N THR A 135 13.12 -5.70 5.84
CA THR A 135 12.56 -7.04 5.56
C THR A 135 12.64 -7.41 4.09
N GLY A 136 13.10 -8.63 3.80
CA GLY A 136 13.34 -9.13 2.45
C GLY A 136 14.81 -9.03 1.99
N SER A 137 15.68 -8.36 2.75
CA SER A 137 17.13 -8.42 2.55
C SER A 137 17.69 -9.78 2.96
N THR A 138 18.64 -10.32 2.19
CA THR A 138 19.28 -11.63 2.45
C THR A 138 20.71 -11.52 2.94
N THR A 139 21.21 -10.30 3.14
CA THR A 139 22.59 -10.04 3.60
C THR A 139 22.59 -9.00 4.71
N SER A 140 23.53 -9.16 5.64
CA SER A 140 23.85 -8.20 6.70
C SER A 140 25.19 -7.49 6.46
N SER A 141 25.78 -7.62 5.26
CA SER A 141 27.02 -6.95 4.90
C SER A 141 26.83 -5.43 4.90
N GLU A 142 27.45 -4.74 5.87
CA GLU A 142 27.40 -3.28 6.00
C GLU A 142 27.86 -2.58 4.71
N TYR A 143 28.81 -3.18 4.00
CA TYR A 143 29.27 -2.71 2.71
C TYR A 143 28.14 -2.69 1.66
N LEU A 144 27.43 -3.81 1.49
CA LEU A 144 26.33 -3.91 0.53
C LEU A 144 25.14 -3.02 0.94
N LEU A 145 24.84 -2.94 2.24
CA LEU A 145 23.79 -2.06 2.76
C LEU A 145 24.09 -0.59 2.46
N THR A 146 25.32 -0.16 2.70
CA THR A 146 25.79 1.20 2.43
C THR A 146 25.73 1.51 0.94
N LYS A 147 26.22 0.59 0.09
CA LYS A 147 26.17 0.74 -1.37
C LYS A 147 24.75 0.85 -1.89
N ALA A 148 23.84 0.01 -1.40
CA ALA A 148 22.44 0.04 -1.80
C ALA A 148 21.75 1.34 -1.38
N LYS A 149 22.02 1.84 -0.17
CA LYS A 149 21.49 3.11 0.32
C LYS A 149 21.86 4.28 -0.61
N PHE A 150 23.15 4.43 -0.93
CA PHE A 150 23.59 5.52 -1.81
C PHE A 150 23.08 5.36 -3.24
N ALA A 151 23.05 4.13 -3.76
CA ALA A 151 22.49 3.86 -5.08
C ALA A 151 21.01 4.26 -5.15
N ALA A 152 20.23 3.87 -4.14
CA ALA A 152 18.81 4.20 -4.02
C ALA A 152 18.57 5.72 -3.91
N GLN A 153 19.43 6.47 -3.20
CA GLN A 153 19.34 7.94 -3.13
C GLN A 153 19.58 8.62 -4.49
N GLY A 154 20.33 7.97 -5.39
CA GLY A 154 20.54 8.45 -6.76
C GLY A 154 19.41 8.10 -7.73
N ALA A 155 18.46 7.26 -7.32
CA ALA A 155 17.32 6.89 -8.17
C ALA A 155 16.33 8.06 -8.30
N ARG A 156 15.58 8.06 -9.40
CA ARG A 156 14.51 9.04 -9.63
C ARG A 156 13.25 8.34 -10.15
N PHE A 157 12.12 8.82 -9.69
CA PHE A 157 10.80 8.38 -10.11
C PHE A 157 10.11 9.44 -10.96
N GLU A 158 9.00 9.06 -11.59
CA GLU A 158 8.11 10.01 -12.24
C GLU A 158 7.57 11.03 -11.24
N PRO A 159 7.38 12.29 -11.66
CA PRO A 159 6.74 13.29 -10.83
C PRO A 159 5.25 12.93 -10.64
N ALA A 160 4.73 13.19 -9.45
CA ALA A 160 3.29 13.04 -9.14
C ALA A 160 2.75 14.35 -8.57
N PRO A 161 2.37 15.33 -9.42
CA PRO A 161 1.91 16.65 -8.97
C PRO A 161 0.66 16.58 -8.08
N GLN A 162 -0.23 15.62 -8.35
CA GLN A 162 -1.47 15.38 -7.62
C GLN A 162 -1.34 14.29 -6.54
N GLY A 163 -0.13 13.75 -6.35
CA GLY A 163 0.13 12.70 -5.38
C GLY A 163 0.33 13.23 -3.95
N PRO A 164 0.53 12.31 -2.98
CA PRO A 164 0.92 12.69 -1.63
C PRO A 164 2.26 13.46 -1.63
N ILE A 165 2.48 14.28 -0.61
CA ILE A 165 3.69 15.12 -0.48
C ILE A 165 4.95 14.25 -0.48
N GLU A 166 4.88 13.17 0.28
CA GLU A 166 5.87 12.11 0.36
C GLU A 166 5.23 10.78 0.03
N GLN A 167 5.99 9.89 -0.59
CA GLN A 167 5.53 8.57 -0.95
C GLN A 167 6.60 7.54 -0.60
N LYS A 168 6.21 6.48 0.10
CA LYS A 168 7.09 5.38 0.46
C LYS A 168 7.03 4.27 -0.58
N GLY A 169 8.18 3.67 -0.83
CA GLY A 169 8.33 2.53 -1.72
C GLY A 169 9.55 1.69 -1.32
N THR A 170 9.80 0.64 -2.09
CA THR A 170 10.99 -0.21 -1.92
C THR A 170 11.81 -0.22 -3.19
N ILE A 171 13.13 -0.31 -3.02
CA ILE A 171 14.09 -0.61 -4.09
C ILE A 171 14.93 -1.78 -3.60
N ALA A 172 14.93 -2.88 -4.34
CA ALA A 172 15.74 -4.05 -4.05
C ALA A 172 16.80 -4.26 -5.14
N ILE A 173 18.03 -4.46 -4.68
CA ILE A 173 19.22 -4.65 -5.51
C ILE A 173 19.79 -6.02 -5.20
N THR A 174 19.92 -6.86 -6.23
CA THR A 174 20.57 -8.17 -6.14
C THR A 174 21.99 -8.06 -6.68
N TYR A 175 22.98 -8.29 -5.82
CA TYR A 175 24.42 -8.23 -6.12
C TYR A 175 24.99 -9.59 -6.53
#